data_AF-A0A5V2QT96-F1
#
_entry.id   AF-A0A5V2QT96-F1
#
_cell.length_a   1.000
_cell.length_b   1.000
_cell.length_c   1.000
_cell.angle_alpha   90.00
_cell.angle_beta   90.00
_cell.angle_gamma   90.00
#
_symmetry.space_group_name_H-M   'P 1'
#
loop_
_entity.id
_entity.type
_entity.pdbx_description
1 polymer ?
#
loop_
_entity_poly.entity_id
_entity_poly.type
_entity_poly.pdbx_seq_one_letter_code
_entity_poly.pdbx_strand_id
1 'polypeptide(L)'
;MKIVCHGSQELISAIRKWHQNKVGQLNLIVEHSDADLDFGNGTVIKAGSDAAKGFRVCAMVVLELLSTLPEFESIEFRDDEGCDDE
;
A
#
# COMPACT_ATOMS: atom_id res chain seq x y z
N MET A 1 16.64 8.42 -27.33
CA MET A 1 16.97 8.88 -25.96
C MET A 1 15.65 9.04 -25.24
N LYS A 2 15.26 8.07 -24.39
CA LYS A 2 14.02 8.19 -23.61
C LYS A 2 14.28 9.25 -22.53
N ILE A 3 13.55 10.35 -22.58
CA ILE A 3 13.52 11.32 -21.49
C ILE A 3 12.82 10.60 -20.33
N VAL A 4 13.59 10.26 -19.29
CA VAL A 4 13.05 9.66 -18.07
C VAL A 4 12.69 10.82 -17.15
N CYS A 5 11.41 11.17 -17.08
CA CYS A 5 10.90 12.17 -16.14
C CYS A 5 11.22 11.71 -14.70
N HIS A 6 12.17 12.37 -14.05
CA HIS A 6 12.67 11.99 -12.71
C HIS A 6 11.53 11.91 -11.67
N GLY A 7 10.57 12.84 -11.72
CA GLY A 7 9.43 12.86 -10.80
C GLY A 7 8.50 11.64 -10.93
N SER A 8 8.32 11.09 -12.15
CA SER A 8 7.46 9.92 -12.37
C SER A 8 8.06 8.65 -11.77
N GLN A 9 9.38 8.48 -11.82
CA GLN A 9 10.07 7.34 -11.22
C GLN A 9 10.05 7.41 -9.68
N GLU A 10 10.23 8.61 -9.11
CA GLU A 10 10.11 8.82 -7.66
C GLU A 10 8.71 8.51 -7.15
N LEU A 11 7.66 8.94 -7.86
CA LEU A 11 6.28 8.64 -7.52
C LEU A 11 6.00 7.12 -7.57
N ILE A 12 6.42 6.44 -8.64
CA ILE A 12 6.24 4.98 -8.78
C ILE A 12 6.96 4.25 -7.64
N SER A 13 8.17 4.66 -7.29
CA SER A 13 8.93 4.11 -6.17
C SER A 13 8.21 4.33 -4.83
N ALA A 14 7.69 5.53 -4.59
CA ALA A 14 6.93 5.86 -3.39
C ALA A 14 5.67 5.00 -3.26
N ILE A 15 4.91 4.81 -4.35
CA ILE A 15 3.71 3.96 -4.37
C ILE A 15 4.08 2.50 -4.08
N ARG A 16 5.12 1.97 -4.71
CA ARG A 16 5.61 0.61 -4.45
C ARG A 16 5.98 0.41 -2.98
N LYS A 17 6.73 1.35 -2.40
CA LYS A 17 7.12 1.30 -0.99
C LYS A 17 5.92 1.39 -0.05
N TRP A 18 4.97 2.28 -0.33
CA TRP A 18 3.73 2.39 0.43
C TRP A 18 2.93 1.08 0.39
N HIS A 19 2.76 0.50 -0.80
CA HIS A 19 2.03 -0.75 -1.00
C HIS A 19 2.69 -1.91 -0.25
N GLN A 20 4.00 -2.10 -0.38
CA GLN A 20 4.76 -3.11 0.35
C GLN A 20 4.61 -2.96 1.87
N ASN A 21 4.65 -1.73 2.38
CA ASN A 21 4.44 -1.46 3.81
C ASN A 21 3.03 -1.90 4.25
N LYS A 22 1.99 -1.60 3.46
CA LYS A 22 0.61 -1.98 3.77
C LYS A 22 0.39 -3.49 3.73
N VAL A 23 0.94 -4.17 2.72
CA VAL A 23 0.92 -5.63 2.65
C VAL A 23 1.62 -6.24 3.88
N GLY A 24 2.79 -5.71 4.26
CA GLY A 24 3.50 -6.15 5.47
C GLY A 24 2.69 -5.97 6.75
N GLN A 25 2.03 -4.82 6.93
CA GLN A 25 1.15 -4.56 8.08
C GLN A 25 -0.02 -5.55 8.15
N LEU A 26 -0.66 -5.84 7.01
CA LEU A 26 -1.76 -6.80 6.95
C LEU A 26 -1.30 -8.23 7.24
N ASN A 27 -0.12 -8.63 6.75
CA ASN A 27 0.46 -9.93 7.08
C ASN A 27 0.69 -10.08 8.58
N LEU A 28 1.23 -9.05 9.26
CA LEU A 28 1.41 -9.08 10.73
C LEU A 28 0.08 -9.27 11.47
N ILE A 29 -1.00 -8.63 11.01
CA ILE A 29 -2.34 -8.78 11.60
C ILE A 29 -2.87 -10.22 11.48
N VAL A 30 -2.55 -10.88 10.37
CA VAL A 30 -2.97 -12.27 10.11
C VAL A 30 -2.10 -13.26 10.88
N GLU A 31 -0.78 -13.07 10.88
CA GLU A 31 0.20 -13.94 11.55
C GLU A 31 0.08 -13.88 13.08
N HIS A 32 -0.14 -12.69 13.64
CA HIS A 32 -0.24 -12.47 15.09
C HIS A 32 -1.70 -12.33 15.54
N SER A 33 -2.46 -13.41 15.34
CA SER A 33 -3.90 -13.42 15.65
C SER A 33 -4.24 -13.41 17.16
N ASP A 34 -3.23 -13.52 18.00
CA ASP A 34 -3.30 -13.44 19.46
C ASP A 34 -3.01 -12.04 20.01
N ALA A 35 -2.55 -11.10 19.16
CA ALA A 35 -2.30 -9.72 19.55
C ALA A 35 -3.54 -8.84 19.47
N ASP A 36 -3.60 -7.82 20.34
CA ASP A 36 -4.55 -6.71 20.25
C ASP A 36 -4.23 -5.84 19.01
N LEU A 37 -5.26 -5.27 18.39
CA LEU A 37 -5.11 -4.31 17.30
C LEU A 37 -5.21 -2.89 17.84
N ASP A 38 -4.09 -2.19 17.91
CA ASP A 38 -4.02 -0.78 18.31
C ASP A 38 -3.89 0.13 17.08
N PHE A 39 -4.78 1.13 16.99
CA PHE A 39 -4.82 2.09 15.89
C PHE A 39 -4.17 3.45 16.22
N GLY A 40 -3.55 3.58 17.39
CA GLY A 40 -2.77 4.77 17.80
C GLY A 40 -3.61 6.02 18.11
N ASN A 41 -4.94 5.90 18.05
CA ASN A 41 -5.89 6.97 18.36
C ASN A 41 -6.71 6.67 19.63
N GLY A 42 -6.23 5.76 20.48
CA GLY A 42 -6.93 5.24 21.65
C GLY A 42 -7.95 4.13 21.35
N THR A 43 -8.12 3.75 20.08
CA THR A 43 -8.94 2.59 19.69
C THR A 43 -8.11 1.32 19.75
N VAL A 44 -8.54 0.36 20.56
CA VAL A 44 -7.92 -0.96 20.67
C VAL A 44 -9.00 -2.03 20.49
N ILE A 45 -8.80 -2.94 19.53
CA ILE A 45 -9.64 -4.13 19.38
C ILE A 45 -8.95 -5.30 20.05
N LYS A 46 -9.61 -5.89 21.06
CA LYS A 46 -9.06 -7.00 21.82
C LYS A 46 -8.92 -8.27 21.00
N ALA A 47 -7.81 -8.97 21.17
CA ALA A 47 -7.58 -10.29 20.59
C ALA A 47 -8.72 -11.25 20.93
N GLY A 48 -9.08 -12.12 20.00
CA GLY A 48 -10.13 -13.13 20.18
C GLY A 48 -11.57 -12.59 20.19
N SER A 49 -11.78 -11.27 20.20
CA SER A 49 -13.10 -10.66 20.01
C SER A 49 -13.65 -10.94 18.60
N ASP A 50 -14.96 -10.91 18.44
CA ASP A 50 -15.58 -11.11 17.12
C ASP A 50 -15.20 -10.00 16.13
N ALA A 51 -14.98 -8.78 16.63
CA ALA A 51 -14.44 -7.68 15.83
C ALA A 51 -13.02 -7.99 15.32
N ALA A 52 -12.13 -8.53 16.16
CA ALA A 52 -10.78 -8.93 15.75
C ALA A 52 -10.82 -10.07 14.71
N LYS A 53 -11.71 -11.06 14.90
CA LYS A 53 -11.91 -12.14 13.93
C LYS A 53 -12.38 -11.59 12.58
N GLY A 54 -13.40 -10.73 12.59
CA GLY A 54 -13.92 -10.10 11.37
C GLY A 54 -12.86 -9.27 10.65
N PHE A 55 -12.09 -8.45 11.39
CA PHE A 55 -11.02 -7.65 10.81
C PHE A 55 -9.93 -8.50 10.15
N ARG A 56 -9.56 -9.65 10.75
CA ARG A 56 -8.59 -10.58 10.18
C ARG A 56 -9.08 -11.26 8.91
N VAL A 57 -10.36 -11.66 8.88
CA VAL A 57 -10.96 -12.20 7.65
C VAL A 57 -10.91 -11.14 6.55
N CYS A 58 -11.25 -9.89 6.85
CA CYS A 58 -11.11 -8.80 5.89
C CYS A 58 -9.65 -8.60 5.44
N ALA A 59 -8.68 -8.65 6.35
CA ALA A 59 -7.25 -8.54 6.03
C ALA A 59 -6.80 -9.67 5.08
N MET A 60 -7.24 -10.91 5.32
CA MET A 60 -6.97 -12.05 4.43
C MET A 60 -7.56 -11.83 3.03
N VAL A 61 -8.80 -11.37 2.93
CA VAL A 61 -9.44 -11.08 1.64
C VAL A 61 -8.71 -9.97 0.90
N VAL A 62 -8.30 -8.91 1.60
CA VAL A 62 -7.52 -7.80 1.00
C VAL A 62 -6.16 -8.28 0.52
N LEU A 63 -5.47 -9.13 1.29
CA LEU A 63 -4.20 -9.72 0.86
C LEU A 63 -4.38 -10.61 -0.38
N GLU A 64 -5.40 -11.45 -0.42
CA GLU A 64 -5.66 -12.30 -1.59
C GLU A 64 -5.88 -11.47 -2.85
N LEU A 65 -6.65 -10.40 -2.76
CA LEU A 65 -7.03 -9.59 -3.92
C LEU A 65 -5.99 -8.53 -4.32
N LEU A 66 -5.26 -7.98 -3.34
CA LEU A 66 -4.46 -6.74 -3.51
C LEU A 66 -3.02 -6.86 -3.00
N SER A 67 -2.52 -8.06 -2.67
CA SER A 67 -1.12 -8.28 -2.27
C SER A 67 -0.11 -8.00 -3.38
N THR A 68 -0.54 -8.04 -4.63
CA THR A 68 0.30 -7.75 -5.79
C THR A 68 -0.09 -6.40 -6.35
N LEU A 69 0.88 -5.48 -6.40
CA LEU A 69 0.68 -4.21 -7.08
C LEU A 69 0.70 -4.48 -8.60
N PRO A 70 -0.28 -3.98 -9.36
CA PRO A 70 -0.25 -4.07 -10.81
C PRO A 70 1.05 -3.48 -11.36
N GLU A 71 1.59 -4.09 -12.41
CA GLU A 71 2.70 -3.47 -13.12
C GLU A 71 2.20 -2.15 -13.74
N PHE A 72 2.89 -1.06 -13.42
CA PHE A 72 2.71 0.17 -14.16
C PHE A 72 3.32 -0.08 -15.55
N GLU A 73 2.48 -0.40 -16.54
CA GLU A 73 2.86 -0.18 -17.93
C GLU A 73 3.40 1.24 -18.02
N SER A 74 4.53 1.42 -18.71
CA SER A 74 5.18 2.72 -18.82
C SER A 74 4.18 3.72 -19.36
N ILE A 75 3.56 4.49 -18.45
CA ILE A 75 2.68 5.58 -18.77
C ILE A 75 3.59 6.59 -19.45
N GLU A 76 3.50 6.66 -20.77
CA GLU A 76 4.06 7.77 -21.52
C GLU A 76 3.24 8.99 -21.12
N PHE A 77 3.66 9.66 -20.04
CA PHE A 77 3.24 11.02 -19.77
C PHE A 77 3.68 11.80 -21.01
N ARG A 78 2.73 12.09 -21.91
CA ARG A 78 2.99 13.04 -22.98
C ARG A 78 3.26 14.35 -22.28
N ASP A 79 4.49 14.83 -22.40
CA ASP A 79 4.88 16.17 -21.98
C ASP A 79 3.95 17.13 -22.74
N ASP A 80 2.88 17.58 -22.09
CA ASP A 80 2.09 18.69 -22.59
C ASP A 80 2.95 19.94 -22.36
N GLU A 81 3.12 20.69 -23.43
CA GLU A 81 4.25 21.58 -23.70
C GLU A 81 4.52 22.62 -22.61
N GLY A 82 5.82 22.87 -22.34
CA GLY A 82 6.27 24.14 -21.75
C GLY A 82 7.10 24.03 -20.47
N CYS A 83 8.32 23.48 -20.54
CA CYS A 83 9.37 23.93 -19.62
C CYS A 83 9.93 25.23 -20.20
N ASP A 84 9.50 26.39 -19.69
CA ASP A 84 10.14 27.67 -19.98
C ASP A 84 11.54 27.65 -19.37
N ASP A 85 12.56 27.62 -20.23
CA ASP A 85 13.94 27.94 -19.90
C ASP A 85 14.09 29.48 -19.86
N GLU A 86 14.20 30.07 -18.67
CA GLU A 86 14.92 31.33 -18.46
C GLU A 86 16.04 31.16 -17.41
#